data_AF-A0A9P6JEL6-F1
#
_entry.id   AF-A0A9P6JEL6-F1
#
_cell.length_a   1.000
_cell.length_b   1.000
_cell.length_c   1.000
_cell.angle_alpha   90.00
_cell.angle_beta   90.00
_cell.angle_gamma   90.00
#
_symmetry.space_group_name_H-M   'P 1'
#
loop_
_entity.id
_entity.type
_entity.pdbx_description
1 polymer ?
#
loop_
_entity_poly.entity_id
_entity_poly.type
_entity_poly.pdbx_seq_one_letter_code
_entity_poly.pdbx_strand_id
1 'polypeptide(L)'
;MSLTDDQDYESVLLIIRECYVYKVPPLASSRGHRAQDWGDVDEPLWRGRLRIIAQGKKCFIRLEDGQTGELFAVCPYEENKGCVESVTDSSRYFVVKIEDQGRHAFLGLGFLDRSHAFDFNVALQDHFKQLAAEQRSEEQKKAGIQQPKLDFSLKEGQTLNLSIAGASGSGAGTSARRNRPARPAASGEEGGKL
;
A
#
# COMPACT_ATOMS: atom_id res chain seq x y z
N MET A 1 21.29 -24.19 -20.12
CA MET A 1 21.32 -23.93 -18.67
C MET A 1 20.22 -22.93 -18.37
N SER A 2 19.06 -23.43 -17.93
CA SER A 2 17.89 -22.64 -17.54
C SER A 2 18.15 -21.97 -16.20
N LEU A 3 18.34 -20.65 -16.22
CA LEU A 3 18.24 -19.78 -15.05
C LEU A 3 16.75 -19.57 -14.73
N THR A 4 16.08 -20.62 -14.25
CA THR A 4 14.80 -20.47 -13.54
C THR A 4 15.08 -20.72 -12.07
N ASP A 5 15.89 -19.82 -11.52
CA ASP A 5 15.97 -19.64 -10.09
C ASP A 5 14.91 -18.59 -9.76
N ASP A 6 13.63 -18.98 -9.93
CA ASP A 6 12.49 -18.37 -9.25
C ASP A 6 12.64 -18.69 -7.75
N GLN A 7 13.78 -18.32 -7.17
CA GLN A 7 14.03 -18.40 -5.74
C GLN A 7 12.90 -17.65 -5.07
N ASP A 8 12.21 -18.34 -4.17
CA ASP A 8 11.15 -17.83 -3.32
C ASP A 8 11.60 -16.55 -2.59
N TYR A 9 11.51 -15.40 -3.27
CA TYR A 9 11.89 -14.12 -2.70
C TYR A 9 10.90 -13.79 -1.60
N GLU A 10 11.38 -13.83 -0.35
CA GLU A 10 10.64 -13.40 0.81
C GLU A 10 10.86 -11.90 1.03
N SER A 11 9.82 -11.10 0.85
CA SER A 11 9.81 -9.67 1.15
C SER A 11 9.00 -9.41 2.41
N VAL A 12 9.53 -8.62 3.34
CA VAL A 12 8.76 -8.19 4.53
C VAL A 12 8.00 -6.92 4.17
N LEU A 13 6.67 -7.02 4.11
CA LEU A 13 5.80 -5.88 3.76
C LEU A 13 5.56 -4.96 4.95
N LEU A 14 5.36 -5.54 6.14
CA LEU A 14 5.01 -4.77 7.33
C LEU A 14 5.51 -5.48 8.59
N ILE A 15 5.99 -4.69 9.55
CA ILE A 15 6.35 -5.16 10.90
C ILE A 15 5.62 -4.29 11.92
N ILE A 16 4.78 -4.90 12.75
CA ILE A 16 4.10 -4.25 13.86
C ILE A 16 4.69 -4.79 15.16
N ARG A 17 5.27 -3.91 15.98
CA ARG A 17 6.03 -4.29 17.18
C ARG A 17 5.16 -4.92 18.28
N GLU A 18 3.93 -4.43 18.42
CA GLU A 18 2.99 -4.90 19.44
C GLU A 18 1.62 -5.20 18.80
N CYS A 19 1.20 -6.44 18.91
CA CYS A 19 -0.10 -6.95 18.54
C CYS A 19 -0.60 -7.90 19.63
N TYR A 20 -1.93 -8.03 19.71
CA TYR A 20 -2.63 -8.84 20.70
C TYR A 20 -3.42 -9.91 20.00
N VAL A 21 -3.37 -11.11 20.55
CA VAL A 21 -4.11 -12.27 20.04
C VAL A 21 -5.19 -12.64 21.04
N TYR A 22 -6.37 -12.92 20.54
CA TYR A 22 -7.57 -13.27 21.29
C TYR A 22 -8.13 -14.60 20.79
N LYS A 23 -8.82 -15.31 21.67
CA LYS A 23 -9.49 -16.55 21.31
C LYS A 23 -10.85 -16.21 20.67
N VAL A 24 -11.02 -16.57 19.41
CA VAL A 24 -12.30 -16.36 18.72
C VAL A 24 -13.18 -17.61 18.89
N PRO A 25 -14.41 -17.48 19.40
CA PRO A 25 -15.35 -18.59 19.44
C PRO A 25 -15.72 -19.02 18.01
N PRO A 26 -15.92 -20.34 17.77
CA PRO A 26 -16.36 -20.82 16.46
C PRO A 26 -17.70 -20.18 16.09
N LEU A 27 -17.86 -19.71 14.85
CA LEU A 27 -19.04 -18.94 14.42
C LEU A 27 -20.33 -19.71 14.75
N ALA A 28 -21.11 -19.19 15.69
CA ALA A 28 -22.41 -19.74 16.04
C ALA A 28 -23.55 -19.19 15.17
N SER A 29 -23.32 -18.11 14.40
CA SER A 29 -24.38 -17.43 13.65
C SER A 29 -23.85 -16.67 12.45
N SER A 30 -24.69 -16.53 11.41
CA SER A 30 -24.52 -15.75 10.18
C SER A 30 -24.38 -14.22 10.38
N ARG A 31 -24.01 -13.74 11.58
CA ARG A 31 -24.01 -12.33 11.98
C ARG A 31 -22.66 -11.62 11.89
N GLY A 32 -21.65 -12.25 11.28
CA GLY A 32 -20.29 -11.72 11.17
C GLY A 32 -19.55 -11.71 12.51
N HIS A 33 -18.25 -11.45 12.48
CA HIS A 33 -17.44 -11.40 13.70
C HIS A 33 -17.59 -10.07 14.45
N ARG A 34 -17.86 -10.17 15.76
CA ARG A 34 -17.85 -9.04 16.70
C ARG A 34 -16.79 -9.24 17.77
N ALA A 35 -16.02 -8.20 18.09
CA ALA A 35 -14.98 -8.28 19.12
C ALA A 35 -15.60 -8.42 20.51
N GLN A 36 -16.79 -7.86 20.73
CA GLN A 36 -17.57 -8.04 21.96
C GLN A 36 -17.88 -9.51 22.28
N ASP A 37 -18.01 -10.36 21.25
CA ASP A 37 -18.32 -11.79 21.44
C ASP A 37 -17.07 -12.61 21.82
N TRP A 38 -15.88 -12.03 21.76
CA TRP A 38 -14.62 -12.73 22.09
C TRP A 38 -14.37 -12.82 23.60
N GLY A 39 -15.19 -12.15 24.41
CA GLY A 39 -15.07 -12.13 25.87
C GLY A 39 -14.11 -11.05 26.36
N ASP A 40 -13.17 -11.42 27.23
CA ASP A 40 -12.23 -10.50 27.88
C ASP A 40 -11.21 -9.92 26.89
N VAL A 41 -11.60 -8.84 26.24
CA VAL A 41 -10.72 -8.02 25.39
C VAL A 41 -9.55 -7.42 26.19
N ASP A 42 -9.69 -7.34 27.52
CA ASP A 42 -8.65 -6.88 28.45
C ASP A 42 -7.58 -7.94 28.73
N GLU A 43 -7.87 -9.24 28.55
CA GLU A 43 -6.92 -10.33 28.73
C GLU A 43 -6.58 -11.01 27.39
N PRO A 44 -5.58 -10.49 26.66
CA PRO A 44 -5.13 -11.11 25.43
C PRO A 44 -4.53 -12.49 25.72
N LEU A 45 -4.89 -13.49 24.90
CA LEU A 45 -4.32 -14.84 24.96
C LEU A 45 -2.80 -14.81 24.77
N TRP A 46 -2.33 -13.93 23.89
CA TRP A 46 -0.92 -13.76 23.59
C TRP A 46 -0.63 -12.34 23.11
N ARG A 47 0.59 -11.86 23.35
CA ARG A 47 1.09 -10.57 22.85
C ARG A 47 2.46 -10.77 22.22
N GLY A 48 2.67 -10.15 21.09
CA GLY A 48 3.99 -10.12 20.47
C GLY A 48 4.04 -9.22 19.25
N ARG A 49 4.93 -9.55 18.33
CA ARG A 49 5.19 -8.83 17.08
C ARG A 49 4.53 -9.56 15.91
N LEU A 50 3.98 -8.79 14.99
CA LEU A 50 3.42 -9.29 13.74
C LEU A 50 4.35 -8.90 12.59
N ARG A 51 4.63 -9.86 11.71
CA ARG A 51 5.32 -9.63 10.43
C ARG A 51 4.47 -10.13 9.27
N ILE A 52 4.29 -9.29 8.26
CA ILE A 52 3.69 -9.69 6.98
C ILE A 52 4.82 -9.97 6.01
N ILE A 53 4.87 -11.18 5.47
CA ILE A 53 5.87 -11.65 4.54
C ILE A 53 5.18 -12.04 3.23
N ALA A 54 5.61 -11.44 2.15
CA ALA A 54 5.26 -11.82 0.79
C ALA A 54 6.28 -12.84 0.29
N GLN A 55 5.81 -13.98 -0.22
CA GLN A 55 6.63 -15.00 -0.87
C GLN A 55 6.06 -15.27 -2.25
N GLY A 56 6.66 -14.65 -3.27
CA GLY A 56 6.14 -14.68 -4.63
C GLY A 56 4.70 -14.18 -4.71
N LYS A 57 3.76 -15.08 -5.04
CA LYS A 57 2.32 -14.75 -5.17
C LYS A 57 1.51 -14.91 -3.89
N LYS A 58 2.12 -15.39 -2.81
CA LYS A 58 1.45 -15.68 -1.53
C LYS A 58 1.88 -14.67 -0.46
N CYS A 59 0.97 -14.39 0.46
CA CYS A 59 1.28 -13.63 1.67
C CYS A 59 1.16 -14.52 2.89
N PHE A 60 2.03 -14.30 3.86
CA PHE A 60 2.05 -14.98 5.14
C PHE A 60 2.12 -13.95 6.26
N ILE A 61 1.22 -14.06 7.22
CA ILE A 61 1.25 -13.26 8.44
C ILE A 61 1.90 -14.16 9.50
N ARG A 62 3.07 -13.77 10.01
CA ARG A 62 3.77 -14.45 11.09
C ARG A 62 3.57 -13.68 12.39
N LEU A 63 3.09 -14.38 13.41
CA LEU A 63 3.00 -13.89 14.77
C LEU A 63 4.18 -14.45 15.54
N GLU A 64 5.00 -13.58 16.11
CA GLU A 64 6.25 -13.95 16.76
C GLU A 64 6.45 -13.18 18.05
N ASP A 65 7.19 -13.73 19.00
CA ASP A 65 7.49 -13.01 20.23
C ASP A 65 8.38 -11.77 19.94
N GLY A 66 8.06 -10.66 20.60
CA GLY A 66 8.87 -9.44 20.58
C GLY A 66 10.27 -9.63 21.17
N GLN A 67 10.42 -10.52 22.16
CA GLN A 67 11.66 -10.74 22.91
C GLN A 67 12.51 -11.87 22.32
N THR A 68 11.93 -13.05 22.13
CA THR A 68 12.67 -14.25 21.69
C THR A 68 12.68 -14.42 20.18
N GLY A 69 11.72 -13.82 19.46
CA GLY A 69 11.50 -14.07 18.04
C GLY A 69 10.91 -15.45 17.75
N GLU A 70 10.42 -16.16 18.77
CA GLU A 70 9.78 -17.46 18.60
C GLU A 70 8.46 -17.30 17.84
N LEU A 71 8.26 -18.14 16.83
CA LEU A 71 7.07 -18.13 16.00
C LEU A 71 5.91 -18.78 16.76
N PHE A 72 4.87 -17.99 17.01
CA PHE A 72 3.66 -18.44 17.68
C PHE A 72 2.66 -19.05 16.68
N ALA A 73 2.39 -18.35 15.57
CA ALA A 73 1.44 -18.82 14.56
C ALA A 73 1.74 -18.24 13.18
N VAL A 74 1.35 -18.98 12.14
CA VAL A 74 1.40 -18.54 10.74
C VAL A 74 -0.01 -18.52 10.18
N CYS A 75 -0.37 -17.40 9.57
CA CYS A 75 -1.62 -17.21 8.86
C CYS A 75 -1.31 -17.07 7.37
N PRO A 76 -1.54 -18.11 6.55
CA PRO A 76 -1.45 -17.97 5.10
C PRO A 76 -2.60 -17.08 4.60
N TYR A 77 -2.25 -15.97 3.97
CA TYR A 77 -3.21 -15.03 3.40
C TYR A 77 -3.38 -15.27 1.90
N GLU A 78 -4.59 -15.67 1.52
CA GLU A 78 -5.01 -15.85 0.13
C GLU A 78 -6.23 -14.97 -0.14
N GLU A 79 -6.15 -14.12 -1.18
CA GLU A 79 -7.20 -13.16 -1.56
C GLU A 79 -8.57 -13.82 -1.80
N ASN A 80 -8.58 -15.06 -2.29
CA ASN A 80 -9.83 -15.76 -2.64
C ASN A 80 -10.47 -16.57 -1.50
N LYS A 81 -9.85 -16.65 -0.31
CA LYS A 81 -10.32 -17.54 0.78
C LYS A 81 -10.89 -16.84 2.00
N GLY A 82 -10.97 -15.51 2.00
CA GLY A 82 -11.46 -14.76 3.16
C GLY A 82 -10.65 -15.06 4.43
N CYS A 83 -9.32 -15.22 4.30
CA CYS A 83 -8.45 -15.61 5.41
C CYS A 83 -8.39 -14.57 6.54
N VAL A 84 -8.76 -13.32 6.25
CA VAL A 84 -8.80 -12.21 7.21
C VAL A 84 -10.15 -11.54 7.08
N GLU A 85 -10.87 -11.45 8.19
CA GLU A 85 -12.16 -10.76 8.27
C GLU A 85 -12.06 -9.59 9.25
N SER A 86 -12.47 -8.40 8.84
CA SER A 86 -12.55 -7.26 9.74
C SER A 86 -13.79 -7.36 10.64
N VAL A 87 -13.61 -7.02 11.91
CA VAL A 87 -14.70 -7.03 12.88
C VAL A 87 -15.67 -5.86 12.64
N THR A 88 -16.98 -6.08 12.81
CA THR A 88 -18.00 -5.07 12.45
C THR A 88 -18.08 -3.91 13.45
N ASP A 89 -17.87 -4.17 14.74
CA ASP A 89 -17.99 -3.17 15.80
C ASP A 89 -16.69 -2.39 16.05
N SER A 90 -15.56 -2.83 15.48
CA SER A 90 -14.25 -2.23 15.74
C SER A 90 -13.28 -2.41 14.56
N SER A 91 -12.70 -1.30 14.11
CA SER A 91 -11.65 -1.30 13.08
C SER A 91 -10.25 -1.69 13.60
N ARG A 92 -10.09 -1.91 14.91
CA ARG A 92 -8.82 -2.34 15.53
C ARG A 92 -8.66 -3.85 15.62
N TYR A 93 -9.75 -4.60 15.41
CA TYR A 93 -9.78 -6.04 15.58
C TYR A 93 -10.08 -6.73 14.24
N PHE A 94 -9.43 -7.87 14.04
CA PHE A 94 -9.54 -8.69 12.84
C PHE A 94 -9.60 -10.15 13.26
N VAL A 95 -10.32 -10.98 12.52
CA VAL A 95 -10.21 -12.43 12.64
C VAL A 95 -9.26 -12.90 11.56
N VAL A 96 -8.25 -13.66 11.96
CA VAL A 96 -7.28 -14.28 11.06
C VAL A 96 -7.39 -15.79 11.13
N LYS A 97 -7.40 -16.44 9.97
CA LYS A 97 -7.36 -17.89 9.86
C LYS A 97 -5.90 -18.34 9.91
N ILE A 98 -5.56 -19.10 10.94
CA ILE A 98 -4.24 -19.71 11.09
C ILE A 98 -4.25 -21.16 10.61
N GLU A 99 -3.08 -21.64 10.22
CA GLU A 99 -2.84 -23.04 9.90
C GLU A 99 -1.80 -23.61 10.87
N ASP A 100 -2.19 -24.65 11.60
CA ASP A 100 -1.32 -25.36 12.53
C ASP A 100 -1.34 -26.85 12.19
N GLN A 101 -0.20 -27.37 11.72
CA GLN A 101 0.00 -28.80 11.39
C GLN A 101 -1.13 -29.41 10.53
N GLY A 102 -1.63 -28.67 9.54
CA GLY A 102 -2.71 -29.11 8.65
C GLY A 102 -4.13 -28.94 9.20
N ARG A 103 -4.30 -28.35 10.38
CA ARG A 103 -5.59 -27.92 10.93
C ARG A 103 -5.74 -26.41 10.83
N HIS A 104 -6.95 -25.96 10.55
CA HIS A 104 -7.26 -24.54 10.52
C HIS A 104 -7.93 -24.11 11.82
N ALA A 105 -7.49 -22.98 12.36
CA ALA A 105 -8.13 -22.34 13.51
C ALA A 105 -8.35 -20.84 13.22
N PHE A 106 -9.27 -20.23 13.95
CA PHE A 106 -9.51 -18.79 13.88
C PHE A 106 -8.97 -18.13 15.13
N LEU A 107 -8.18 -17.08 14.93
CA LEU A 107 -7.66 -16.23 16.01
C LEU A 107 -8.14 -14.81 15.82
N GLY A 108 -8.39 -14.15 16.93
CA GLY A 108 -8.68 -12.73 16.98
C GLY A 108 -7.34 -12.00 17.04
N LEU A 109 -7.16 -11.01 16.21
CA LEU A 109 -5.99 -10.15 16.19
C LEU A 109 -6.45 -8.74 16.53
N GLY A 110 -5.78 -8.10 17.47
CA GLY A 110 -6.03 -6.73 17.87
C GLY A 110 -4.77 -5.89 17.86
N PHE A 111 -4.97 -4.62 17.56
CA PHE A 111 -3.91 -3.61 17.59
C PHE A 111 -4.22 -2.56 18.66
N LEU A 112 -3.17 -2.04 19.30
CA LEU A 112 -3.30 -0.94 20.24
C LEU A 112 -3.89 0.30 19.54
N ASP A 113 -3.27 0.65 18.42
CA ASP A 113 -3.60 1.82 17.61
C ASP A 113 -4.39 1.48 16.35
N ARG A 114 -5.33 2.36 16.01
CA ARG A 114 -6.11 2.27 14.75
C ARG A 114 -5.23 2.45 13.51
N SER A 115 -4.13 3.19 13.62
CA SER A 115 -3.16 3.36 12.54
C SER A 115 -2.52 2.02 12.17
N HIS A 116 -2.07 1.23 13.14
CA HIS A 116 -1.50 -0.09 12.88
C HIS A 116 -2.51 -1.06 12.23
N ALA A 117 -3.77 -1.01 12.66
CA ALA A 117 -4.85 -1.75 12.03
C ALA A 117 -5.09 -1.35 10.57
N PHE A 118 -5.01 -0.06 10.27
CA PHE A 118 -5.13 0.46 8.91
C PHE A 118 -3.95 0.03 8.05
N ASP A 119 -2.72 0.21 8.54
CA ASP A 119 -1.49 -0.20 7.85
C ASP A 119 -1.49 -1.70 7.55
N PHE A 120 -1.96 -2.53 8.49
CA PHE A 120 -2.12 -3.97 8.30
C PHE A 120 -3.03 -4.30 7.12
N ASN A 121 -4.22 -3.69 7.06
CA ASN A 121 -5.17 -3.95 5.98
C ASN A 121 -4.65 -3.43 4.63
N VAL A 122 -4.02 -2.24 4.62
CA VAL A 122 -3.43 -1.67 3.41
C VAL A 122 -2.26 -2.49 2.91
N ALA A 123 -1.36 -2.93 3.79
CA ALA A 123 -0.21 -3.75 3.41
C ALA A 123 -0.62 -5.08 2.76
N LEU A 124 -1.69 -5.70 3.27
CA LEU A 124 -2.26 -6.89 2.64
C LEU A 124 -2.82 -6.56 1.25
N GLN A 125 -3.66 -5.54 1.12
CA GLN A 125 -4.28 -5.19 -0.16
C GLN A 125 -3.28 -4.72 -1.22
N ASP A 126 -2.27 -3.95 -0.81
CA ASP A 126 -1.28 -3.37 -1.71
C ASP A 126 -0.47 -4.47 -2.41
N HIS A 127 -0.14 -5.55 -1.69
CA HIS A 127 0.55 -6.68 -2.28
C HIS A 127 -0.22 -7.33 -3.43
N PHE A 128 -1.54 -7.56 -3.29
CA PHE A 128 -2.34 -8.14 -4.38
C PHE A 128 -2.52 -7.18 -5.55
N LYS A 129 -2.60 -5.86 -5.26
CA LYS A 129 -2.60 -4.84 -6.33
C LYS A 129 -1.30 -4.86 -7.11
N GLN A 130 -0.16 -4.96 -6.43
CA GLN A 130 1.16 -5.08 -7.07
C GLN A 130 1.23 -6.35 -7.92
N LEU A 131 0.84 -7.50 -7.37
CA LEU A 131 0.79 -8.77 -8.12
C LEU A 131 -0.14 -8.71 -9.34
N ALA A 132 -1.32 -8.10 -9.22
CA ALA A 132 -2.24 -7.95 -10.33
C ALA A 132 -1.69 -7.00 -11.42
N ALA A 133 -0.99 -5.94 -11.02
CA ALA A 133 -0.32 -5.02 -11.95
C ALA A 133 0.85 -5.71 -12.66
N GLU A 134 1.63 -6.53 -11.95
CA GLU A 134 2.71 -7.34 -12.52
C GLU A 134 2.18 -8.37 -13.51
N GLN A 135 1.12 -9.10 -13.16
CA GLN A 135 0.47 -10.06 -14.07
C GLN A 135 -0.03 -9.37 -15.34
N ARG A 136 -0.68 -8.21 -15.21
CA ARG A 136 -1.12 -7.42 -16.36
C ARG A 136 0.07 -6.92 -17.21
N SER A 137 1.18 -6.56 -16.58
CA SER A 137 2.41 -6.16 -17.28
C SER A 137 3.06 -7.35 -18.01
N GLU A 138 3.10 -8.54 -17.40
CA GLU A 138 3.57 -9.77 -18.03
C GLU A 138 2.70 -10.21 -19.19
N GLU A 139 1.37 -10.11 -19.05
CA GLU A 139 0.43 -10.35 -20.14
C GLU A 139 0.60 -9.34 -21.27
N GLN A 140 0.85 -8.06 -20.98
CA GLN A 140 1.16 -7.05 -21.99
C GLN A 140 2.50 -7.32 -22.70
N LYS A 141 3.52 -7.77 -21.94
CA LYS A 141 4.81 -8.18 -22.50
C LYS A 141 4.68 -9.44 -23.37
N LYS A 142 3.86 -10.41 -22.97
CA LYS A 142 3.57 -11.64 -23.75
C LYS A 142 2.65 -11.39 -24.94
N ALA A 143 1.73 -10.43 -24.85
CA ALA A 143 0.84 -10.01 -25.93
C ALA A 143 1.51 -9.07 -26.96
N GLY A 144 2.80 -8.77 -26.80
CA GLY A 144 3.58 -7.99 -27.77
C GLY A 144 3.15 -6.53 -27.91
N ILE A 145 2.39 -5.99 -26.95
CA ILE A 145 2.05 -4.56 -26.93
C ILE A 145 3.28 -3.83 -26.37
N GLN A 146 4.17 -3.43 -27.28
CA GLN A 146 5.20 -2.45 -26.98
C GLN A 146 4.51 -1.23 -26.36
N GLN A 147 4.85 -0.93 -25.10
CA GLN A 147 4.74 0.45 -24.63
C GLN A 147 5.40 1.32 -25.70
N PRO A 148 4.79 2.44 -26.14
CA PRO A 148 5.41 3.29 -27.14
C PRO A 148 6.79 3.67 -26.62
N LYS A 149 7.84 3.22 -27.34
CA LYS A 149 9.20 3.66 -27.14
C LYS A 149 9.14 5.18 -27.23
N LEU A 150 9.21 5.85 -26.08
CA LEU A 150 9.52 7.26 -26.04
C LEU A 150 10.98 7.37 -26.47
N ASP A 151 11.18 7.44 -27.78
CA ASP A 151 12.46 7.75 -28.39
C ASP A 151 12.81 9.19 -28.00
N PHE A 152 13.58 9.33 -26.93
CA PHE A 152 14.22 10.60 -26.56
C PHE A 152 15.50 10.87 -27.36
N SER A 153 15.77 10.08 -28.40
CA SER A 153 16.89 10.32 -29.31
C SER A 153 16.54 11.45 -30.25
N LEU A 154 17.22 12.59 -30.09
CA LEU A 154 17.20 13.67 -31.07
C LEU A 154 17.78 13.15 -32.38
N LYS A 155 17.10 13.45 -33.48
CA LYS A 155 17.64 13.17 -34.81
C LYS A 155 18.90 14.01 -35.00
N GLU A 156 19.93 13.41 -35.62
CA GLU A 156 21.24 14.02 -35.85
C GLU A 156 21.07 15.41 -36.50
N GLY A 157 21.31 16.46 -35.71
CA GLY A 157 21.16 17.86 -36.12
C GLY A 157 20.25 18.73 -35.25
N GLN A 158 19.54 18.18 -34.25
CA GLN A 158 18.68 18.97 -33.37
C GLN A 158 19.41 19.31 -32.05
N THR A 159 19.85 20.56 -31.90
CA THR A 159 20.58 21.07 -30.72
C THR A 159 19.63 21.40 -29.58
N LEU A 160 19.76 20.72 -28.43
CA LEU A 160 19.04 21.05 -27.20
C LEU A 160 19.72 22.25 -26.51
N ASN A 161 19.13 23.44 -26.66
CA ASN A 161 19.55 24.60 -25.86
C ASN A 161 19.03 24.46 -24.42
N LEU A 162 19.88 23.93 -23.54
CA LEU A 162 19.67 23.95 -22.09
C LEU A 162 20.09 25.30 -21.52
N SER A 163 19.13 26.20 -21.30
CA SER A 163 19.37 27.43 -20.53
C SER A 163 19.47 27.08 -19.04
N ILE A 164 20.69 26.88 -18.55
CA ILE A 164 20.96 26.69 -17.12
C ILE A 164 20.83 28.06 -16.42
N ALA A 165 19.68 28.32 -15.81
CA ALA A 165 19.50 29.48 -14.96
C ALA A 165 20.10 29.17 -13.58
N GLY A 166 21.34 29.61 -13.34
CA GLY A 166 21.92 29.52 -11.99
C GLY A 166 23.44 29.59 -11.85
N ALA A 167 24.22 29.73 -12.93
CA ALA A 167 25.67 29.82 -12.84
C ALA A 167 26.20 31.19 -13.28
N SER A 168 26.20 32.17 -12.37
CA SER A 168 27.28 33.15 -12.14
C SER A 168 26.77 34.35 -11.34
N GLY A 169 27.41 34.59 -10.20
CA GLY A 169 27.22 35.80 -9.41
C GLY A 169 27.96 37.00 -10.00
N SER A 170 27.52 38.17 -9.52
CA SER A 170 28.23 39.45 -9.47
C SER A 170 28.43 40.20 -10.80
N GLY A 171 27.69 41.30 -10.99
CA GLY A 171 27.98 42.28 -12.04
C GLY A 171 26.94 43.38 -12.20
N ALA A 172 27.11 44.46 -11.44
CA ALA A 172 26.67 45.84 -11.66
C ALA A 172 25.70 46.19 -12.82
N GLY A 173 24.56 46.77 -12.43
CA GLY A 173 23.96 48.02 -12.96
C GLY A 173 23.81 48.23 -14.48
N THR A 174 22.57 48.43 -14.93
CA THR A 174 22.09 49.74 -15.45
C THR A 174 20.61 49.68 -15.85
N SER A 175 19.94 50.82 -15.66
CA SER A 175 18.53 51.11 -15.88
C SER A 175 18.13 51.14 -17.36
N ALA A 176 17.01 50.52 -17.75
CA ALA A 176 16.27 50.89 -18.98
C ALA A 176 14.80 50.40 -18.99
N ARG A 177 13.92 51.29 -18.54
CA ARG A 177 12.57 51.62 -19.05
C ARG A 177 11.85 50.70 -20.06
N ARG A 178 10.56 50.45 -19.72
CA ARG A 178 9.33 50.51 -20.56
C ARG A 178 9.15 49.40 -21.63
N ASN A 179 8.17 48.51 -21.41
CA ASN A 179 6.95 48.48 -22.23
C ASN A 179 5.90 47.52 -21.64
N ARG A 180 4.75 48.06 -21.22
CA ARG A 180 3.56 47.28 -20.82
C ARG A 180 2.58 47.35 -21.99
N PRO A 181 2.29 46.25 -22.72
CA PRO A 181 1.29 46.32 -23.77
C PRO A 181 -0.11 46.48 -23.17
N ALA A 182 -0.89 47.35 -23.83
CA ALA A 182 -2.21 47.80 -23.42
C ALA A 182 -3.28 46.71 -23.63
N ARG A 183 -4.24 46.65 -22.70
CA ARG A 183 -5.47 45.87 -22.79
C ARG A 183 -6.50 46.69 -23.58
N PRO A 184 -7.13 46.17 -24.64
CA PRO A 184 -8.21 46.87 -25.31
C PRO A 184 -9.48 46.80 -24.45
N ALA A 185 -10.11 47.96 -24.25
CA ALA A 185 -11.47 48.13 -23.74
C ALA A 185 -12.17 49.17 -24.61
N ALA A 186 -13.32 48.82 -25.16
CA ALA A 186 -14.38 49.69 -25.67
C ALA A 186 -15.53 48.75 -26.10
N SER A 187 -16.80 49.00 -25.84
CA SER A 187 -17.55 50.21 -25.45
C SER A 187 -18.98 49.71 -25.17
N GLY A 188 -19.64 50.08 -24.07
CA GLY A 188 -20.35 51.36 -23.87
C GLY A 188 -21.86 51.03 -23.84
N GLU A 189 -22.79 51.73 -23.21
CA GLU A 189 -22.87 52.97 -22.42
C GLU A 189 -24.36 53.01 -21.97
N GLU A 190 -24.68 53.04 -20.67
CA GLU A 190 -25.16 54.18 -19.88
C GLU A 190 -26.57 54.74 -20.18
N GLY A 191 -27.37 54.94 -19.12
CA GLY A 191 -28.56 55.84 -19.03
C GLY A 191 -29.90 55.25 -19.49
N GLY A 192 -31.03 55.31 -18.79
CA GLY A 192 -31.43 56.11 -17.64
C GLY A 192 -32.80 56.77 -17.91
N LYS A 193 -33.86 56.26 -17.27
CA LYS A 193 -35.12 56.96 -16.89
C LYS A 193 -36.02 57.55 -18.00
N LEU A 194 -37.24 57.02 -18.09
CA LEU A 194 -38.52 57.74 -18.01
C LEU A 194 -39.54 56.84 -17.32
#